data_AF-A0A226BWF3-F1
#
_entry.id   AF-A0A226BWF3-F1
#
_cell.length_a   1.000
_cell.length_b   1.000
_cell.length_c   1.000
_cell.angle_alpha   90.00
_cell.angle_beta   90.00
_cell.angle_gamma   90.00
#
_symmetry.space_group_name_H-M   'P 1'
#
loop_
_entity.id
_entity.type
_entity.pdbx_description
1 polymer ?
#
loop_
_entity_poly.entity_id
_entity_poly.type
_entity_poly.pdbx_seq_one_letter_code
_entity_poly.pdbx_strand_id
1 'polypeptide(L)'
;MNFKNDRKGFKKFFSWLETIKKEQEKEEVLVGMEPTGQYWLNLGQFLKQVGIKPLLVNPNHVKRSKELDDNSPTKNDVKDARVIAQLLKDGRYSEPNIPTGIYAELRTGMNLRDRLMTDLNRIKGRVDNWLDRYFPEFRTVFKNWDGKQRF
;
A
#
# COMPACT_ATOMS: atom_id res chain seq x y z
N MET A 1 -9.24 2.05 -17.74
CA MET A 1 -8.09 1.32 -18.34
C MET A 1 -7.47 0.40 -17.29
N ASN A 2 -7.23 -0.88 -17.61
CA ASN A 2 -6.56 -1.81 -16.70
C ASN A 2 -5.14 -2.14 -17.22
N PHE A 3 -4.15 -2.22 -16.32
CA PHE A 3 -2.76 -2.54 -16.64
C PHE A 3 -2.10 -3.29 -15.46
N LYS A 4 -1.07 -4.09 -15.77
CA LYS A 4 -0.33 -4.85 -14.76
C LYS A 4 0.73 -3.98 -14.06
N ASN A 5 1.07 -4.31 -12.82
CA ASN A 5 2.17 -3.67 -12.07
C ASN A 5 3.53 -4.20 -12.56
N ASP A 6 3.83 -3.93 -13.82
CA ASP A 6 5.09 -4.27 -14.48
C ASP A 6 5.49 -3.16 -15.46
N ARG A 7 6.73 -3.22 -15.97
CA ARG A 7 7.26 -2.20 -16.87
C ARG A 7 6.44 -2.04 -18.16
N LYS A 8 5.86 -3.11 -18.70
CA LYS A 8 5.03 -3.05 -19.93
C LYS A 8 3.70 -2.36 -19.63
N GLY A 9 3.08 -2.68 -18.51
CA GLY A 9 1.86 -2.05 -18.02
C GLY A 9 2.05 -0.56 -17.75
N PHE A 10 3.17 -0.17 -17.13
CA PHE A 10 3.49 1.23 -16.87
C PHE A 10 3.72 2.03 -18.17
N LYS A 11 4.40 1.46 -19.16
CA LYS A 11 4.52 2.08 -20.49
C LYS A 11 3.15 2.27 -21.14
N LYS A 12 2.28 1.26 -21.08
CA LYS A 12 0.91 1.34 -21.60
C LYS A 12 0.13 2.47 -20.94
N PHE A 13 0.23 2.58 -19.61
CA PHE A 13 -0.37 3.65 -18.83
C PHE A 13 0.17 5.04 -19.22
N PHE A 14 1.48 5.18 -19.35
CA PHE A 14 2.11 6.44 -19.76
C PHE A 14 1.68 6.88 -21.17
N SER A 15 1.67 5.97 -22.15
CA SER A 15 1.20 6.29 -23.49
C SER A 15 -0.26 6.75 -23.49
N TRP A 16 -1.10 6.12 -22.67
CA TRP A 16 -2.50 6.54 -22.51
C TRP A 16 -2.63 7.93 -21.87
N LEU A 17 -1.82 8.26 -20.87
CA LEU A 17 -1.78 9.61 -20.29
C LEU A 17 -1.37 10.66 -21.33
N GLU A 18 -0.34 10.38 -22.13
CA GLU A 18 0.13 11.29 -23.18
C GLU A 18 -0.92 11.53 -24.27
N THR A 19 -1.69 10.50 -24.65
CA THR A 19 -2.82 10.65 -25.57
C THR A 19 -3.86 11.61 -25.00
N ILE A 20 -4.30 11.41 -23.75
CA ILE A 20 -5.30 12.27 -23.11
C ILE A 20 -4.78 13.71 -22.95
N LYS A 21 -3.51 13.85 -22.56
CA LYS A 21 -2.87 15.17 -22.41
C LYS A 21 -2.95 15.99 -23.70
N LYS A 22 -2.68 15.35 -24.84
CA LYS A 22 -2.77 15.98 -26.16
C LYS A 22 -4.21 16.26 -26.57
N GLU A 23 -5.11 15.30 -26.38
CA GLU A 23 -6.54 15.47 -26.72
C GLU A 23 -7.22 16.57 -25.91
N GLN A 24 -6.78 16.82 -24.68
CA GLN A 24 -7.35 17.82 -23.77
C GLN A 24 -6.55 19.14 -23.74
N GLU A 25 -5.53 19.28 -24.59
CA GLU A 25 -4.65 20.45 -24.70
C GLU A 25 -4.12 20.92 -23.34
N LYS A 26 -3.64 19.99 -22.51
CA LYS A 26 -3.10 20.28 -21.18
C LYS A 26 -1.58 20.28 -21.17
N GLU A 27 -0.98 21.24 -20.47
CA GLU A 27 0.48 21.36 -20.33
C GLU A 27 1.04 20.37 -19.30
N GLU A 28 0.27 20.08 -18.25
CA GLU A 28 0.68 19.22 -17.13
C GLU A 28 -0.37 18.18 -16.78
N VAL A 29 0.09 17.05 -16.24
CA VAL A 29 -0.75 15.94 -15.77
C VAL A 29 -0.32 15.60 -14.35
N LEU A 30 -1.30 15.57 -13.45
CA LEU A 30 -1.12 15.09 -12.07
C LEU A 30 -1.68 13.67 -11.94
N VAL A 31 -0.95 12.80 -11.24
CA VAL A 31 -1.39 11.43 -11.01
C VAL A 31 -1.54 11.20 -9.51
N GLY A 32 -2.79 11.16 -9.05
CA GLY A 32 -3.12 10.84 -7.66
C GLY A 32 -3.48 9.38 -7.46
N MET A 33 -3.09 8.84 -6.30
CA MET A 33 -3.40 7.48 -5.90
C MET A 33 -3.67 7.40 -4.40
N GLU A 34 -4.57 6.49 -4.02
CA GLU A 34 -4.75 6.11 -2.62
C GLU A 34 -3.69 5.05 -2.27
N PRO A 35 -2.89 5.24 -1.21
CA PRO A 35 -1.83 4.31 -0.84
C PRO A 35 -2.39 3.04 -0.21
N THR A 36 -2.89 2.13 -1.04
CA THR A 36 -3.41 0.82 -0.62
C THR A 36 -2.33 -0.25 -0.82
N GLY A 37 -1.51 -0.46 0.21
CA GLY A 37 -0.43 -1.47 0.20
C GLY A 37 0.84 -1.02 -0.53
N GLN A 38 1.65 -1.96 -1.03
CA GLN A 38 2.97 -1.68 -1.62
C GLN A 38 2.93 -1.37 -3.13
N TYR A 39 1.82 -1.65 -3.82
CA TYR A 39 1.73 -1.58 -5.28
C TYR A 39 1.99 -0.17 -5.85
N TRP A 40 1.59 0.87 -5.13
CA TRP A 40 1.77 2.25 -5.56
C TRP A 40 3.23 2.68 -5.61
N LEU A 41 4.14 2.02 -4.87
CA LEU A 41 5.56 2.38 -4.83
C LEU A 41 6.24 2.20 -6.19
N ASN A 42 5.98 1.08 -6.86
CA ASN A 42 6.56 0.78 -8.17
C ASN A 42 6.06 1.77 -9.23
N LEU A 43 4.76 2.08 -9.20
CA LEU A 43 4.17 3.06 -10.10
C LEU A 43 4.71 4.46 -9.80
N GLY A 44 4.80 4.85 -8.53
CA GLY A 44 5.36 6.13 -8.10
C GLY A 44 6.82 6.31 -8.51
N GLN A 45 7.63 5.26 -8.41
CA GLN A 45 9.01 5.27 -8.90
C GLN A 45 9.06 5.47 -10.41
N PHE A 46 8.24 4.75 -11.17
CA PHE A 46 8.16 4.92 -12.62
C PHE A 46 7.72 6.33 -13.01
N LEU A 47 6.69 6.87 -12.34
CA LEU A 47 6.20 8.25 -12.57
C LEU A 47 7.30 9.28 -12.34
N LYS A 48 8.06 9.15 -11.25
CA LYS A 48 9.20 10.02 -10.95
C LYS A 48 10.28 9.94 -12.03
N GLN A 49 10.55 8.76 -12.59
CA GLN A 49 11.51 8.58 -13.68
C GLN A 49 11.08 9.27 -14.99
N VAL A 50 9.78 9.33 -15.27
CA VAL A 50 9.24 10.01 -16.46
C VAL A 50 8.89 11.48 -16.22
N GLY A 51 9.23 12.04 -15.05
CA GLY A 51 9.02 13.45 -14.72
C GLY A 51 7.61 13.81 -14.24
N ILE A 52 6.75 12.82 -13.94
CA ILE A 52 5.41 13.04 -13.39
C ILE A 52 5.45 12.90 -11.87
N LYS A 53 4.87 13.86 -11.16
CA LYS A 53 4.78 13.81 -9.69
C LYS A 53 3.68 12.83 -9.24
N PRO A 54 4.01 11.73 -8.54
CA PRO A 54 3.00 10.91 -7.91
C PRO A 54 2.43 11.65 -6.69
N LEU A 55 1.11 11.76 -6.58
CA LEU A 55 0.44 12.38 -5.44
C LEU A 55 -0.32 11.32 -4.64
N LEU A 56 -0.27 11.40 -3.32
CA LEU A 56 -1.03 10.52 -2.43
C LEU A 56 -2.21 11.26 -1.83
N VAL A 57 -3.35 10.59 -1.80
CA VAL A 57 -4.54 11.07 -1.08
C VAL A 57 -4.75 10.18 0.14
N ASN A 58 -5.03 10.80 1.30
CA ASN A 58 -5.24 10.06 2.54
C ASN A 58 -6.51 9.18 2.44
N PRO A 59 -6.42 7.86 2.71
CA PRO A 59 -7.58 6.96 2.72
C PRO A 59 -8.74 7.45 3.58
N ASN A 60 -8.45 8.09 4.71
CA ASN A 60 -9.49 8.65 5.58
C ASN A 60 -10.25 9.81 4.93
N HIS A 61 -9.57 10.62 4.10
CA HIS A 61 -10.23 11.71 3.36
C HIS A 61 -11.07 11.15 2.22
N VAL A 62 -10.57 10.12 1.53
CA VAL A 62 -11.32 9.39 0.51
C VAL A 62 -12.60 8.80 1.12
N LYS A 63 -12.49 8.11 2.27
CA LYS A 63 -13.63 7.53 2.98
C LYS A 63 -14.66 8.58 3.41
N ARG A 64 -14.22 9.67 4.04
CA ARG A 64 -15.12 10.76 4.46
C ARG A 64 -15.83 11.44 3.28
N SER A 65 -15.14 11.63 2.15
CA SER A 65 -15.78 12.19 0.95
C SER A 65 -16.81 11.23 0.37
N LYS A 66 -16.53 9.92 0.36
CA LYS A 66 -17.50 8.90 -0.06
C LYS A 66 -18.74 8.90 0.83
N GLU A 67 -18.58 9.02 2.15
CA GLU A 67 -19.72 9.09 3.08
C GLU A 67 -20.63 10.30 2.82
N LEU A 68 -20.09 11.41 2.30
CA LEU A 68 -20.86 12.60 1.94
C LEU A 68 -21.50 12.49 0.55
N ASP A 69 -20.83 11.83 -0.40
CA ASP A 69 -21.22 11.82 -1.82
C ASP A 69 -22.01 10.56 -2.24
N ASP A 70 -21.94 9.46 -1.49
CA ASP A 70 -22.35 8.12 -1.95
C ASP A 70 -23.59 7.59 -1.19
N ASN A 71 -24.76 7.72 -1.82
CA ASN A 71 -26.04 7.18 -1.35
C ASN A 71 -26.37 5.77 -1.93
N SER A 72 -25.38 5.00 -2.42
CA SER A 72 -25.67 3.74 -3.13
C SER A 72 -24.61 2.63 -2.94
N PRO A 73 -25.01 1.36 -2.73
CA PRO A 73 -24.15 0.24 -2.34
C PRO A 73 -23.49 -0.53 -3.52
N THR A 74 -23.05 0.15 -4.58
CA THR A 74 -22.43 -0.51 -5.75
C THR A 74 -20.90 -0.34 -5.82
N LYS A 75 -20.20 -1.40 -6.26
CA LYS A 75 -18.72 -1.48 -6.39
C LYS A 75 -18.20 -0.41 -7.36
N ASN A 76 -17.18 0.35 -6.94
CA ASN A 76 -17.14 1.78 -7.26
C ASN A 76 -15.80 2.35 -7.76
N ASP A 77 -14.93 1.56 -8.40
CA ASP A 77 -13.59 2.02 -8.82
C ASP A 77 -13.60 3.35 -9.62
N VAL A 78 -14.66 3.59 -10.41
CA VAL A 78 -14.86 4.85 -11.15
C VAL A 78 -15.24 6.01 -10.23
N LYS A 79 -16.13 5.80 -9.26
CA LYS A 79 -16.47 6.86 -8.28
C LYS A 79 -15.30 7.12 -7.34
N ASP A 80 -14.55 6.09 -6.98
CA ASP A 80 -13.32 6.19 -6.18
C ASP A 80 -12.28 7.05 -6.90
N ALA A 81 -12.05 6.79 -8.20
CA ALA A 81 -11.19 7.62 -9.02
C ALA A 81 -11.68 9.08 -9.10
N ARG A 82 -13.00 9.31 -9.16
CA ARG A 82 -13.60 10.65 -9.16
C ARG A 82 -13.37 11.39 -7.84
N VAL A 83 -13.57 10.71 -6.71
CA VAL A 83 -13.31 11.27 -5.36
C VAL A 83 -11.84 11.64 -5.21
N ILE A 84 -10.93 10.77 -5.65
CA ILE A 84 -9.49 11.06 -5.64
C ILE A 84 -9.18 12.28 -6.50
N ALA A 85 -9.71 12.34 -7.73
CA ALA A 85 -9.51 13.50 -8.61
C ALA A 85 -10.03 14.82 -8.02
N GLN A 86 -11.16 14.78 -7.31
CA GLN A 86 -11.70 15.95 -6.61
C GLN A 86 -10.77 16.39 -5.46
N LEU A 87 -10.27 15.45 -4.66
CA LEU A 87 -9.33 15.75 -3.58
C LEU A 87 -7.99 16.29 -4.10
N LEU A 88 -7.53 15.84 -5.26
CA LEU A 88 -6.35 16.41 -5.94
C LEU A 88 -6.60 17.86 -6.36
N LYS A 89 -7.74 18.13 -7.00
CA LYS A 89 -8.15 19.46 -7.43
C LYS A 89 -8.23 20.42 -6.24
N ASP A 90 -8.72 19.95 -5.10
CA ASP A 90 -8.85 20.73 -3.86
C ASP A 90 -7.52 20.88 -3.09
N GLY A 91 -6.40 20.37 -3.61
CA GLY A 91 -5.09 20.45 -2.97
C GLY A 91 -4.92 19.54 -1.75
N ARG A 92 -5.85 18.61 -1.52
CA ARG A 92 -5.88 17.72 -0.35
C ARG A 92 -5.07 16.44 -0.58
N TYR A 93 -3.81 16.61 -0.96
CA TYR A 93 -2.87 15.53 -1.24
C TYR A 93 -1.55 15.74 -0.51
N SER A 94 -0.73 14.69 -0.48
CA SER A 94 0.66 14.75 -0.03
C SER A 94 1.59 14.19 -1.10
N GLU A 95 2.77 14.78 -1.24
CA GLU A 95 3.82 14.20 -2.05
C GLU A 95 4.48 13.05 -1.27
N PRO A 96 4.51 11.82 -1.80
CA PRO A 96 5.17 10.72 -1.13
C PRO A 96 6.68 10.92 -1.14
N ASN A 97 7.29 10.82 0.04
CA ASN A 97 8.73 10.61 0.11
C ASN A 97 9.03 9.16 -0.28
N ILE A 98 9.42 8.95 -1.54
CA ILE A 98 9.88 7.66 -2.05
C ILE A 98 11.35 7.49 -1.63
N PRO A 99 11.67 6.59 -0.69
CA PRO A 99 13.04 6.41 -0.22
C PRO A 99 13.95 5.98 -1.37
N THR A 100 15.17 6.51 -1.40
CA THR A 100 16.20 6.19 -2.41
C THR A 100 17.50 5.79 -1.71
N GLY A 101 18.33 5.01 -2.40
CA GLY A 101 19.61 4.53 -1.87
C GLY A 101 19.46 3.79 -0.54
N ILE A 102 20.29 4.17 0.45
CA ILE A 102 20.33 3.56 1.78
C ILE A 102 18.96 3.53 2.47
N TYR A 103 18.13 4.58 2.30
CA TYR A 103 16.80 4.61 2.91
C TYR A 103 15.83 3.59 2.29
N ALA A 104 15.99 3.26 1.00
CA ALA A 104 15.22 2.20 0.35
C ALA A 104 15.63 0.81 0.88
N GLU A 105 16.92 0.60 1.10
CA GLU A 105 17.46 -0.64 1.68
C GLU A 105 16.98 -0.82 3.12
N LEU A 106 17.03 0.23 3.94
CA LEU A 106 16.49 0.22 5.32
C LEU A 106 15.00 -0.14 5.34
N ARG A 107 14.20 0.44 4.45
CA ARG A 107 12.77 0.11 4.33
C ARG A 107 12.56 -1.34 3.93
N THR A 108 13.40 -1.86 3.04
CA THR A 108 13.36 -3.28 2.65
C THR A 108 13.69 -4.18 3.85
N GLY A 109 14.71 -3.83 4.63
CA GLY A 109 15.06 -4.55 5.87
C GLY A 109 13.94 -4.52 6.91
N MET A 110 13.29 -3.38 7.12
CA MET A 110 12.13 -3.27 8.01
C MET A 110 10.97 -4.15 7.57
N ASN A 111 10.62 -4.12 6.27
CA ASN A 111 9.57 -4.98 5.72
C ASN A 111 9.89 -6.48 5.90
N LEU A 112 11.15 -6.87 5.72
CA LEU A 112 11.60 -8.25 5.95
C LEU A 112 11.44 -8.63 7.42
N ARG A 113 11.87 -7.77 8.35
CA ARG A 113 11.71 -7.97 9.79
C ARG A 113 10.23 -8.16 10.16
N ASP A 114 9.33 -7.34 9.63
CA ASP A 114 7.89 -7.43 9.93
C ASP A 114 7.28 -8.75 9.44
N ARG A 115 7.70 -9.23 8.27
CA ARG A 115 7.32 -10.56 7.76
C ARG A 115 7.82 -11.66 8.69
N LEU A 116 9.09 -11.62 9.07
CA LEU A 116 9.69 -12.60 9.98
C LEU A 116 9.01 -12.61 11.35
N MET A 117 8.63 -11.44 11.89
CA MET A 117 7.87 -11.37 13.14
C MET A 117 6.48 -11.99 13.01
N THR A 118 5.81 -11.77 11.87
CA THR A 118 4.50 -12.39 11.58
C THR A 118 4.62 -13.91 11.49
N ASP A 119 5.63 -14.41 10.79
CA ASP A 119 5.88 -15.84 10.65
C ASP A 119 6.28 -16.48 11.98
N LEU A 120 7.10 -15.79 12.79
CA LEU A 120 7.43 -16.22 14.14
C LEU A 120 6.17 -16.35 15.00
N ASN A 121 5.29 -15.35 15.01
CA ASN A 121 4.03 -15.41 15.76
C ASN A 121 3.13 -16.54 15.27
N ARG A 122 3.08 -16.79 13.95
CA ARG A 122 2.34 -17.93 13.38
C ARG A 122 2.90 -19.26 13.87
N ILE A 123 4.22 -19.42 13.88
CA ILE A 123 4.88 -20.64 14.38
C ILE A 123 4.60 -20.80 15.88
N LYS A 124 4.71 -19.71 16.67
CA LYS A 124 4.43 -19.76 18.10
C LYS A 124 3.01 -20.23 18.39
N GLY A 125 2.03 -19.66 17.70
CA GLY A 125 0.63 -20.09 17.84
C GLY A 125 0.39 -21.56 17.45
N ARG A 126 1.15 -22.11 16.50
CA ARG A 126 1.10 -23.55 16.19
C ARG A 126 1.65 -24.41 17.32
N VAL A 127 2.75 -23.97 17.95
CA VAL A 127 3.33 -24.67 19.11
C VAL A 127 2.38 -24.63 20.29
N ASP A 128 1.81 -23.47 20.60
CA ASP A 128 0.80 -23.33 21.66
C ASP A 128 -0.38 -24.27 21.43
N ASN A 129 -0.91 -24.34 20.21
CA ASN A 129 -2.01 -25.24 19.85
C ASN A 129 -1.64 -26.72 20.06
N TRP A 130 -0.40 -27.11 19.73
CA TRP A 130 0.07 -28.48 19.97
C TRP A 130 0.23 -28.80 21.45
N LEU A 131 0.75 -27.87 22.24
CA LEU A 131 0.87 -28.04 23.69
C LEU A 131 -0.52 -28.19 24.31
N ASP A 132 -1.48 -27.33 23.96
CA ASP A 132 -2.86 -27.42 24.46
C ASP A 132 -3.54 -28.74 24.07
N ARG A 133 -3.22 -29.30 22.88
CA ARG A 133 -3.84 -30.54 22.38
C ARG A 133 -3.24 -31.81 22.97
N TYR A 134 -1.93 -31.85 23.16
CA TYR A 134 -1.20 -33.09 23.49
C TYR A 134 -0.59 -33.09 24.90
N PHE A 135 -0.42 -31.93 25.52
CA PHE A 135 0.13 -31.81 26.87
C PHE A 135 -0.39 -30.54 27.59
N PRO A 136 -1.69 -30.49 27.90
CA PRO A 136 -2.34 -29.30 28.46
C PRO A 136 -1.78 -28.88 29.84
N GLU A 137 -1.21 -29.81 30.60
CA GLU A 137 -0.57 -29.55 31.89
C GLU A 137 0.77 -28.80 31.74
N PHE A 138 1.32 -28.65 30.53
CA PHE A 138 2.60 -27.99 30.28
C PHE A 138 2.73 -26.64 30.99
N ARG A 139 1.66 -25.82 30.94
CA ARG A 139 1.65 -24.47 31.53
C ARG A 139 1.63 -24.45 33.06
N THR A 140 1.35 -25.58 33.71
CA THR A 140 1.41 -25.72 35.18
C THR A 140 2.86 -25.87 35.67
N VAL A 141 3.73 -26.42 34.82
CA VAL A 141 5.15 -26.64 35.13
C VAL A 141 6.02 -25.52 34.55
N PHE A 142 5.69 -25.04 33.35
CA PHE A 142 6.45 -24.00 32.64
C PHE A 142 5.58 -22.82 32.26
N LYS A 143 5.93 -21.63 32.75
CA LYS A 143 5.16 -20.40 32.51
C LYS A 143 5.14 -19.98 31.03
N ASN A 144 6.26 -20.14 30.33
CA ASN A 144 6.41 -19.87 28.89
C ASN A 144 7.29 -20.96 28.26
N TRP A 145 6.92 -21.49 27.10
CA TRP A 145 7.74 -22.46 26.38
C TRP A 145 8.90 -21.80 25.61
N ASP A 146 8.78 -20.52 25.27
CA ASP A 146 9.73 -19.74 24.49
C ASP A 146 10.59 -18.78 25.34
N GLY A 147 10.55 -18.94 26.67
CA GLY A 147 11.35 -18.12 27.58
C GLY A 147 12.84 -18.31 27.32
N LYS A 148 13.56 -17.23 27.02
CA LYS A 148 15.03 -17.26 26.93
C LYS A 148 15.60 -17.72 28.26
N GLN A 149 16.31 -18.85 28.27
CA GLN A 149 17.19 -19.17 29.39
C GLN A 149 18.27 -18.09 29.44
N ARG A 150 18.30 -17.33 30.54
CA ARG A 150 19.47 -16.51 30.86
C ARG A 150 20.58 -17.50 31.22
N PHE A 151 21.56 -17.64 30.33
CA PHE A 151 22.88 -18.14 30.69
C PHE A 151 23.62 -17.04 31.46
#